data_AF-A0A351FVM9-F1
#
_entry.id   AF-A0A351FVM9-F1
#
_cell.length_a   1.000
_cell.length_b   1.000
_cell.length_c   1.000
_cell.angle_alpha   90.00
_cell.angle_beta   90.00
_cell.angle_gamma   90.00
#
_symmetry.space_group_name_H-M   'P 1'
#
loop_
_entity.id
_entity.type
_entity.pdbx_description
1 polymer ?
#
loop_
_entity_poly.entity_id
_entity_poly.type
_entity_poly.pdbx_seq_one_letter_code
_entity_poly.pdbx_strand_id
1 'polypeptide(L)'
;MGLGAVAPTPLLATVVGDQLVGQPVTDERIAAAAAAAQEIVAPITDMRGTKDYRVHVTGVLVKRVLHAAVSRARGEAVDCPPGN
;
A
#
# COMPACT_ATOMS: atom_id res chain seq x y z
N MET A 1 -6.91 6.00 0.35
CA MET A 1 -6.52 4.60 0.05
C MET A 1 -7.00 3.69 1.17
N GLY A 2 -7.51 2.49 0.88
CA GLY A 2 -8.01 1.56 1.90
C GLY A 2 -7.03 0.43 2.19
N LEU A 3 -6.79 0.14 3.47
CA LEU A 3 -5.94 -0.95 3.94
C LEU A 3 -6.78 -1.92 4.79
N GLY A 4 -6.69 -3.22 4.47
CA GLY A 4 -7.41 -4.29 5.17
C GLY A 4 -6.46 -5.29 5.84
N ALA A 5 -6.94 -6.01 6.85
CA ALA A 5 -6.18 -7.02 7.60
C ALA A 5 -4.92 -6.51 8.34
N VAL A 6 -4.78 -5.18 8.48
CA VAL A 6 -3.62 -4.51 9.11
C VAL A 6 -4.01 -3.58 10.26
N ALA A 7 -5.27 -3.65 10.68
CA ALA A 7 -5.86 -2.97 11.84
C ALA A 7 -7.16 -3.72 12.24
N PRO A 8 -7.72 -3.48 13.45
CA PRO A 8 -8.99 -4.10 13.89
C PRO A 8 -10.19 -3.81 12.96
N THR A 9 -10.17 -2.65 12.29
CA THR A 9 -11.15 -2.22 11.29
C THR A 9 -10.44 -1.86 9.99
N PRO A 10 -11.13 -1.87 8.83
CA PRO A 10 -10.58 -1.31 7.59
C PRO A 10 -10.05 0.10 7.84
N LEU A 11 -8.79 0.34 7.48
CA LEU A 11 -8.11 1.60 7.72
C LEU A 11 -8.13 2.43 6.44
N LEU A 12 -8.75 3.60 6.49
CA LEU A 12 -8.62 4.59 5.42
C LEU A 12 -7.33 5.39 5.65
N ALA A 13 -6.32 5.13 4.84
CA ALA A 13 -5.04 5.82 4.85
C ALA A 13 -5.18 7.21 4.17
N THR A 14 -5.74 8.17 4.91
CA THR A 14 -5.93 9.56 4.45
C THR A 14 -4.58 10.27 4.26
N VAL A 15 -3.69 10.18 5.25
CA VAL A 15 -2.34 10.76 5.22
C VAL A 15 -1.56 10.36 3.96
N VAL A 16 -1.63 9.08 3.58
CA VAL A 16 -0.98 8.56 2.37
C VAL A 16 -1.61 9.13 1.11
N GLY A 17 -2.95 9.28 1.09
CA GLY A 17 -3.66 9.91 -0.02
C GLY A 17 -3.26 11.37 -0.20
N ASP A 18 -3.28 12.15 0.89
CA ASP A 18 -2.96 13.57 0.87
C ASP A 18 -1.51 13.83 0.41
N GLN A 19 -0.57 12.94 0.75
CA GLN A 19 0.82 13.02 0.26
C GLN A 19 0.98 12.81 -1.25
N LEU A 20 0.02 12.14 -1.90
CA LEU A 20 0.08 11.79 -3.31
C LEU A 20 -0.70 12.77 -4.20
N VAL A 21 -1.69 13.48 -3.66
CA VAL A 21 -2.51 14.43 -4.42
C VAL A 21 -1.66 15.60 -4.92
N GLY A 22 -1.77 15.89 -6.23
CA GLY A 22 -1.08 17.02 -6.87
C GLY A 22 0.43 16.83 -7.06
N GLN A 23 0.98 15.67 -6.71
CA GLN A 23 2.41 15.38 -6.84
C GLN A 23 2.71 14.59 -8.11
N PRO A 24 3.93 14.72 -8.69
CA PRO A 24 4.37 13.84 -9.74
C PRO A 24 4.54 12.42 -9.21
N VAL A 25 4.24 11.45 -10.07
CA VAL A 25 4.41 10.03 -9.77
C VAL A 25 5.88 9.66 -9.98
N THR A 26 6.65 9.58 -8.89
CA THR A 26 8.04 9.08 -8.87
C THR A 26 8.22 7.95 -7.88
N ASP A 27 9.26 7.14 -8.08
CA ASP A 27 9.55 5.98 -7.22
C ASP A 27 9.85 6.40 -5.77
N GLU A 28 10.49 7.56 -5.56
CA GLU A 28 10.76 8.10 -4.23
C GLU A 28 9.46 8.45 -3.49
N ARG A 29 8.48 9.01 -4.20
CA ARG A 29 7.18 9.36 -3.63
C ARG A 29 6.35 8.13 -3.32
N ILE A 30 6.40 7.12 -4.19
CA ILE A 30 5.78 5.82 -3.94
C ILE A 30 6.43 5.15 -2.72
N ALA A 31 7.75 5.26 -2.56
CA ALA A 31 8.46 4.76 -1.39
C ALA A 31 8.07 5.51 -0.10
N ALA A 32 7.95 6.84 -0.16
CA ALA A 32 7.50 7.66 0.97
C ALA A 32 6.05 7.31 1.38
N ALA A 33 5.15 7.16 0.41
CA ALA A 33 3.77 6.74 0.64
C ALA A 33 3.68 5.35 1.29
N ALA A 34 4.54 4.42 0.86
CA ALA A 34 4.64 3.09 1.48
C ALA A 34 5.16 3.17 2.92
N ALA A 35 6.16 4.00 3.21
CA ALA A 35 6.65 4.20 4.57
C ALA A 35 5.56 4.79 5.48
N ALA A 36 4.85 5.83 5.01
CA ALA A 36 3.72 6.42 5.73
C ALA A 36 2.60 5.39 5.99
N ALA A 37 2.34 4.49 5.03
CA ALA A 37 1.40 3.39 5.23
C ALA A 37 1.85 2.40 6.32
N GLN A 38 3.16 2.14 6.43
CA GLN A 38 3.72 1.28 7.48
C GLN A 38 3.62 1.89 8.88
N GLU A 39 3.68 3.22 8.99
CA GLU A 39 3.59 3.93 10.27
C GLU A 39 2.17 3.94 10.85
N ILE A 40 1.14 3.98 10.00
CA ILE A 40 -0.26 4.10 10.44
C ILE A 40 -0.92 2.75 10.76
N VAL A 41 -0.33 1.63 10.34
CA VAL A 41 -0.93 0.30 10.54
C VAL A 41 -0.66 -0.24 11.95
N ALA A 42 -1.66 -0.92 12.50
CA ALA A 42 -1.59 -1.52 13.82
C ALA A 42 -2.04 -3.00 13.79
N PRO A 43 -1.30 -3.90 13.12
CA PRO A 43 -1.68 -5.30 13.05
C PRO A 43 -1.42 -6.02 14.39
N ILE A 44 -2.22 -7.05 14.65
CA ILE A 44 -1.94 -8.06 15.68
C ILE A 44 -0.88 -9.05 15.17
N THR A 45 -0.39 -9.92 16.05
CA THR A 45 0.35 -11.14 15.69
C THR A 45 -0.61 -12.33 15.81
N ASP A 46 -0.63 -13.24 14.84
CA ASP A 46 -1.48 -14.43 14.83
C ASP A 46 -0.86 -15.57 13.99
N MET A 47 -1.58 -16.68 13.83
CA MET A 47 -1.14 -17.84 13.03
C MET A 47 -0.89 -17.54 11.54
N ARG A 48 -1.38 -16.41 11.02
CA ARG A 48 -1.21 -15.98 9.62
C ARG A 48 0.03 -15.10 9.43
N GLY A 49 0.71 -14.73 10.51
CA GLY A 49 1.95 -13.95 10.46
C GLY A 49 2.20 -13.10 11.70
N THR A 50 3.42 -12.58 11.82
CA THR A 50 3.77 -11.62 12.88
C THR A 50 3.31 -10.21 12.52
N LYS A 51 3.17 -9.36 13.55
CA LYS A 51 2.98 -7.91 13.38
C LYS A 51 4.02 -7.34 12.40
N ASP A 52 5.30 -7.62 12.62
CA ASP A 52 6.39 -7.09 11.81
C ASP A 52 6.29 -7.53 10.35
N TYR A 53 5.95 -8.80 10.12
CA TYR A 53 5.72 -9.31 8.77
C TYR A 53 4.56 -8.57 8.07
N ARG A 54 3.45 -8.34 8.77
CA ARG A 54 2.31 -7.59 8.21
C ARG A 54 2.65 -6.14 7.91
N VAL A 55 3.42 -5.47 8.78
CA VAL A 55 3.92 -4.11 8.52
C VAL A 55 4.83 -4.11 7.28
N HIS A 56 5.74 -5.08 7.16
CA HIS A 56 6.61 -5.21 6.00
C HIS A 56 5.81 -5.41 4.70
N VAL A 57 4.91 -6.39 4.68
CA VAL A 57 4.08 -6.72 3.51
C VAL A 57 3.18 -5.54 3.11
N THR A 58 2.67 -4.76 4.08
CA THR A 58 1.90 -3.55 3.79
C THR A 58 2.71 -2.59 2.91
N GLY A 59 3.96 -2.31 3.27
CA GLY A 59 4.84 -1.45 2.48
C GLY A 59 5.06 -1.99 1.06
N VAL A 60 5.28 -3.30 0.91
CA VAL A 60 5.47 -3.95 -0.40
C VAL A 60 4.20 -3.85 -1.26
N LEU A 61 3.04 -4.15 -0.68
CA LEU A 61 1.76 -4.13 -1.40
C LEU A 61 1.36 -2.71 -1.80
N VAL A 62 1.58 -1.71 -0.94
CA VAL A 62 1.31 -0.31 -1.28
C VAL A 62 2.13 0.13 -2.49
N LYS A 63 3.42 -0.20 -2.55
CA LYS A 63 4.25 0.08 -3.73
C LYS A 63 3.67 -0.58 -4.99
N ARG A 64 3.38 -1.89 -4.93
CA ARG A 64 2.83 -2.65 -6.07
C ARG A 64 1.49 -2.08 -6.56
N VAL A 65 0.58 -1.77 -5.64
CA VAL A 65 -0.73 -1.19 -5.96
C VAL A 65 -0.59 0.20 -6.55
N LEU A 66 0.34 1.03 -6.06
CA LEU A 66 0.60 2.35 -6.62
C LEU A 66 1.12 2.27 -8.05
N HIS A 67 2.13 1.44 -8.32
CA HIS A 67 2.61 1.22 -9.70
C HIS A 67 1.48 0.71 -10.61
N ALA A 68 0.70 -0.26 -10.15
CA ALA A 68 -0.43 -0.80 -10.89
C ALA A 68 -1.54 0.23 -11.12
N ALA A 69 -1.80 1.13 -10.16
CA ALA A 69 -2.78 2.20 -10.31
C ALA A 69 -2.29 3.25 -11.32
N VAL A 70 -1.00 3.55 -11.33
CA VAL A 70 -0.36 4.47 -12.28
C VAL A 70 -0.42 3.93 -13.70
N SER A 71 -0.05 2.66 -13.91
CA SER A 71 -0.17 2.01 -15.22
C SER A 71 -1.61 2.03 -15.72
N ARG A 72 -2.59 1.69 -14.87
CA ARG A 72 -4.03 1.79 -15.23
C ARG A 72 -4.44 3.22 -15.57
N ALA A 73 -3.99 4.22 -14.81
CA ALA A 73 -4.30 5.63 -15.08
C ALA A 73 -3.68 6.12 -16.40
N ARG A 74 -2.57 5.52 -16.84
CA ARG A 74 -1.92 5.77 -18.13
C ARG A 74 -2.56 5.00 -19.30
N GLY A 75 -3.56 4.15 -19.03
CA GLY A 75 -4.21 3.31 -20.04
C GLY A 75 -3.45 2.04 -20.39
N GLU A 76 -2.46 1.65 -19.60
CA GLU A 76 -1.73 0.39 -19.76
C GLU A 76 -2.55 -0.77 -19.19
N ALA A 77 -2.59 -1.89 -19.91
CA ALA A 77 -3.19 -3.12 -19.39
C ALA A 77 -2.32 -3.64 -18.24
N VAL A 78 -2.86 -3.60 -17.02
CA VAL A 78 -2.24 -4.27 -15.89
C VAL A 78 -2.82 -5.67 -15.81
N ASP A 79 -2.11 -6.64 -16.41
CA ASP A 79 -2.34 -8.04 -16.10
C ASP A 79 -2.08 -8.23 -14.60
N CYS A 80 -3.10 -8.68 -13.88
CA CYS A 80 -2.88 -9.33 -12.60
C CYS A 80 -2.52 -10.77 -12.96
N PRO A 81 -1.23 -11.17 -13.02
CA PRO A 81 -0.93 -12.59 -13.18
C PRO A 81 -1.63 -13.33 -12.03
N PRO A 82 -2.27 -14.49 -12.30
CA PRO A 82 -2.83 -15.30 -11.23
C PRO A 82 -1.72 -15.53 -10.21
N GLY A 83 -1.98 -15.14 -8.96
CA GLY A 83 -1.01 -15.33 -7.88
C GLY A 83 -0.57 -16.79 -7.87
N ASN A 84 0.75 -17.00 -7.84
CA ASN A 84 1.35 -18.33 -7.79
C ASN A 84 0.84 -19.16 -6.61
#